data_AF-X1HM44-F1
#
_entry.id   AF-X1HM44-F1
#
_cell.length_a   1.000
_cell.length_b   1.000
_cell.length_c   1.000
_cell.angle_alpha   90.00
_cell.angle_beta   90.00
_cell.angle_gamma   90.00
#
_symmetry.space_group_name_H-M   'P 1'
#
loop_
_entity.id
_entity.type
_entity.pdbx_description
1 polymer ?
#
loop_
_entity_poly.entity_id
_entity_poly.type
_entity_poly.pdbx_seq_one_letter_code
_entity_poly.pdbx_strand_id
1 'polypeptide(L)' 'MKLDELIKRVDELLLQEAYVRKTKTIDSIGNESVDYAQLRGLRTAALSFIERIFGDTHPYYIEFRDGVSRE' A
#
# COMPACT_ATOMS: atom_id res chain seq x y z
N MET A 1 -9.41 -15.41 -8.48
CA MET A 1 -8.12 -14.93 -9.04
C MET A 1 -7.24 -16.14 -9.30
N LYS A 2 -6.50 -16.18 -10.41
CA LYS A 2 -5.52 -17.25 -10.70
C LYS A 2 -4.19 -16.97 -9.98
N LEU A 3 -3.38 -18.01 -9.77
CA LEU A 3 -2.08 -17.88 -9.09
C LEU A 3 -1.14 -16.88 -9.78
N ASP A 4 -1.03 -16.93 -11.11
CA ASP A 4 -0.17 -15.99 -11.85
C ASP A 4 -0.63 -14.54 -11.73
N GLU A 5 -1.94 -14.29 -11.65
CA GLU A 5 -2.50 -12.96 -11.44
C GLU A 5 -2.18 -12.44 -10.02
N LEU A 6 -2.22 -13.33 -9.03
CA LEU A 6 -1.84 -13.02 -7.65
C LEU A 6 -0.37 -12.60 -7.58
N ILE A 7 0.52 -13.42 -8.15
CA ILE A 7 1.97 -13.17 -8.19
C ILE A 7 2.24 -11.82 -8.86
N LYS A 8 1.69 -11.61 -10.07
CA LYS A 8 1.86 -10.36 -10.81
C LYS A 8 1.41 -9.15 -9.99
N ARG A 9 0.28 -9.26 -9.29
CA ARG A 9 -0.24 -8.15 -8.49
C ARG A 9 0.64 -7.85 -7.28
N VAL A 10 1.24 -8.86 -6.66
CA VAL A 10 2.24 -8.67 -5.59
C VAL A 10 3.47 -7.97 -6.15
N ASP A 11 3.97 -8.36 -7.32
CA ASP A 11 5.14 -7.71 -7.95
C ASP A 11 4.87 -6.23 -8.25
N GLU A 12 3.67 -5.88 -8.72
CA GLU A 12 3.26 -4.49 -8.92
C GLU A 12 3.28 -3.67 -7.62
N LEU A 13 2.83 -4.26 -6.51
CA LEU A 13 2.86 -3.60 -5.19
C LEU A 13 4.29 -3.41 -4.68
N LEU A 14 5.16 -4.40 -4.86
CA LEU A 14 6.58 -4.30 -4.50
C LEU A 14 7.28 -3.20 -5.32
N LEU A 15 6.94 -3.08 -6.61
CA LEU A 15 7.48 -2.01 -7.45
C LEU A 15 7.02 -0.63 -6.97
N GLN A 16 5.75 -0.48 -6.59
CA GLN A 16 5.23 0.77 -6.02
C GLN A 16 5.89 1.12 -4.68
N GLU A 17 6.12 0.14 -3.80
CA GLU A 17 6.88 0.32 -2.56
C GLU A 17 8.29 0.86 -2.84
N ALA A 18 8.98 0.29 -3.84
CA ALA A 18 10.31 0.73 -4.20
C ALA A 18 10.32 2.19 -4.70
N TYR A 19 9.26 2.65 -5.39
CA TYR A 19 9.13 4.06 -5.78
C TYR A 19 8.89 4.97 -4.58
N VAL A 20 7.99 4.61 -3.67
CA VAL A 20 7.75 5.36 -2.43
C VAL A 20 9.04 5.48 -1.63
N ARG A 21 9.78 4.39 -1.45
CA ARG A 21 11.05 4.39 -0.70
C ARG A 21 12.10 5.32 -1.31
N LYS A 22 12.12 5.49 -2.64
CA LYS A 22 13.04 6.43 -3.31
C LYS A 22 12.73 7.89 -3.01
N THR A 23 11.53 8.21 -2.55
CA THR A 23 11.14 9.57 -2.14
C THR A 23 11.48 9.90 -0.69
N LYS A 24 12.17 8.98 0.00
CA LYS A 24 12.54 9.16 1.39
C LYS A 24 13.41 10.40 1.57
N THR A 25 12.94 11.31 2.42
CA THR A 25 13.67 12.49 2.88
C THR A 25 13.86 12.44 4.38
N ILE A 26 14.93 13.08 4.86
CA ILE A 26 15.24 13.20 6.28
C ILE A 26 15.30 14.69 6.60
N ASP A 27 14.54 15.12 7.61
CA ASP A 27 14.56 16.52 8.06
C ASP A 27 15.79 16.84 8.91
N SER A 28 15.95 18.12 9.29
CA SER A 28 17.09 18.58 10.08
C SER A 28 17.17 18.00 11.50
N ILE A 29 16.10 17.36 11.99
CA ILE A 29 15.98 16.76 13.33
C ILE A 29 16.05 15.22 13.22
N GLY A 30 16.19 14.67 12.00
CA GLY A 30 16.32 13.25 11.73
C GLY A 30 15.00 12.51 11.51
N ASN A 31 13.86 13.19 11.39
CA ASN A 31 12.60 12.52 11.06
C ASN A 31 12.59 12.11 9.59
N GLU A 32 12.14 10.89 9.35
CA GLU A 32 12.02 10.34 8.01
C GLU A 32 10.60 10.54 7.48
N SER A 33 10.49 11.03 6.25
CA SER A 33 9.22 11.14 5.54
C SER A 33 9.40 10.66 4.11
N VAL A 34 8.29 10.34 3.46
CA VAL A 34 8.22 9.99 2.03
C VAL A 34 7.21 10.90 1.36
N ASP A 35 7.19 10.92 0.03
CA ASP A 35 6.17 11.61 -0.72
C ASP A 35 4.78 11.05 -0.38
N TYR A 36 3.93 11.92 0.16
CA TYR A 36 2.61 11.55 0.66
C TYR A 36 1.68 11.08 -0.46
N ALA A 37 1.77 11.66 -1.66
CA ALA A 37 0.93 11.26 -2.79
C ALA A 37 1.25 9.84 -3.27
N GLN A 38 2.54 9.50 -3.38
CA GLN A 38 2.97 8.15 -3.72
C GLN A 38 2.63 7.14 -2.62
N LEU A 39 2.81 7.50 -1.35
CA LEU A 39 2.41 6.65 -0.22
C LEU A 39 0.90 6.37 -0.23
N ARG A 40 0.07 7.38 -0.49
CA ARG A 40 -1.39 7.22 -0.62
C ARG A 40 -1.76 6.32 -1.80
N GLY A 41 -1.05 6.44 -2.92
CA GLY A 41 -1.21 5.56 -4.08
C GLY A 41 -0.94 4.10 -3.73
N LEU A 42 0.19 3.83 -3.06
CA LEU A 42 0.56 2.49 -2.59
C LEU A 42 -0.48 1.91 -1.62
N ARG A 43 -0.93 2.70 -0.63
CA ARG A 43 -1.96 2.29 0.33
C ARG A 43 -3.28 1.92 -0.35
N THR A 44 -3.69 2.73 -1.33
CA THR A 44 -4.89 2.46 -2.13
C THR A 44 -4.74 1.16 -2.92
N ALA A 45 -3.60 0.97 -3.59
CA ALA A 45 -3.32 -0.23 -4.37
C ALA A 45 -3.29 -1.50 -3.50
N ALA A 46 -2.75 -1.40 -2.28
CA ALA A 46 -2.74 -2.47 -1.28
C ALA A 46 -4.15 -2.77 -0.74
N LEU A 47 -4.95 -1.75 -0.47
CA LEU A 47 -6.34 -1.92 -0.04
C LEU A 47 -7.16 -2.68 -1.09
N SER A 48 -7.09 -2.27 -2.36
CA SER A 48 -7.77 -2.98 -3.45
C SER A 48 -7.26 -4.41 -3.64
N PHE A 49 -5.99 -4.69 -3.31
CA PHE A 49 -5.46 -6.04 -3.35
C PHE A 49 -6.06 -6.92 -2.25
N ILE A 50 -6.12 -6.41 -1.02
CA ILE A 50 -6.72 -7.12 0.13
C ILE A 50 -8.21 -7.37 -0.13
N GLU A 51 -8.93 -6.39 -0.67
CA GLU A 51 -10.35 -6.52 -1.09
C GLU A 51 -10.55 -7.69 -2.05
N ARG A 52 -9.66 -7.80 -3.05
CA ARG A 52 -9.77 -8.80 -4.09
C ARG A 52 -9.44 -10.21 -3.61
N ILE A 53 -8.65 -10.35 -2.54
CA ILE A 53 -8.29 -11.65 -1.94
C ILE A 53 -9.37 -12.10 -0.96
N PHE A 54 -9.78 -11.21 -0.06
CA PHE A 54 -10.59 -11.57 1.10
C PHE A 54 -12.05 -11.13 1.01
N GLY A 55 -12.37 -10.17 0.14
CA GLY A 55 -13.65 -9.48 0.13
C GLY A 55 -13.68 -8.27 1.07
N ASP A 56 -14.66 -7.40 0.86
CA ASP A 56 -14.89 -6.14 1.58
C ASP A 56 -15.44 -6.33 3.01
N THR A 57 -15.97 -7.52 3.30
CA THR A 57 -16.51 -7.89 4.62
C THR A 57 -15.50 -8.57 5.52
N HIS A 58 -14.33 -8.94 5.00
CA HIS A 58 -13.33 -9.67 5.77
C HIS A 58 -12.61 -8.73 6.77
N PRO A 59 -12.32 -9.18 8.01
CA PRO A 59 -11.65 -8.35 9.02
C PRO A 59 -10.35 -7.69 8.53
N TYR A 60 -9.50 -8.41 7.81
CA TYR A 60 -8.27 -7.85 7.24
C TYR A 60 -8.50 -6.70 6.25
N TYR A 61 -9.59 -6.71 5.49
CA TYR A 61 -9.92 -5.57 4.64
C TYR A 61 -10.41 -4.40 5.47
N ILE A 62 -11.32 -4.64 6.42
CA ILE A 62 -11.91 -3.62 7.28
C ILE A 62 -10.82 -2.91 8.11
N GLU A 63 -9.97 -3.68 8.80
CA GLU A 63 -8.88 -3.14 9.62
C GLU A 63 -7.91 -2.29 8.78
N PHE A 64 -7.55 -2.77 7.60
CA PHE A 64 -6.64 -2.04 6.71
C PHE A 64 -7.29 -0.77 6.14
N ARG A 65 -8.55 -0.86 5.68
CA ARG A 65 -9.33 0.29 5.19
C ARG A 65 -9.45 1.39 6.23
N ASP A 66 -9.77 1.00 7.46
CA ASP A 66 -9.95 1.93 8.56
C ASP A 66 -8.62 2.60 8.94
N GLY A 67 -7.49 1.88 8.82
CA GLY A 67 -6.15 2.46 8.94
C GLY A 67 -5.84 3.48 7.84
N VAL A 68 -6.12 3.15 6.58
CA VAL A 68 -5.89 4.04 5.42
C VAL A 68 -6.76 5.30 5.47
N SER A 69 -7.93 5.24 6.08
CA SER A 69 -8.90 6.36 6.11
C SER A 69 -8.65 7.38 7.23
N ARG A 70 -7.74 7.10 8.17
CA ARG A 70 -7.47 7.94 9.35
C ARG A 70 -6.27 8.89 9.20
N GLU A 71 -5.61 8.90 8.05
CA GLU A 71 -4.42 9.70 7.71
C GLU A 71 -4.65 10.62 6.50
#